data_AF-A0A6A6AEV2-F1
#
_entry.id   AF-A0A6A6AEV2-F1
#
_cell.length_a   1.000
_cell.length_b   1.000
_cell.length_c   1.000
_cell.angle_alpha   90.00
_cell.angle_beta   90.00
_cell.angle_gamma   90.00
#
_symmetry.space_group_name_H-M   'P 1'
#
loop_
_entity.id
_entity.type
_entity.pdbx_description
1 polymer ?
#
loop_
_entity_poly.entity_id
_entity_poly.type
_entity_poly.pdbx_seq_one_letter_code
_entity_poly.pdbx_strand_id
1 'polypeptide(L)'
;PSDIDKHIKYYVQKTTGTPSRKALLAVFLYQYREELLSLFLKWLRSDVPDIPSDDSMPFTRAALHRYGIPFLYHHGILGEQAIFKPVTIQRLLHQKFSNEDRLPFIGGQEPIKTGSSGDVVKTEIAQHHWEIDVDGEIIPGNPNNTTIVALKTFKKDANRSMDEATRDFNIELNILKELRSCKTKHDMIMLDWGSITIVDHQGAAISHSLIFELATFSLEDLLKDEDRAKKYLRKGLLLASLVDIVEALACLHDKVQTFHFDIKPDNILIFERDLSRSTSGNQSHHELIWKLSDFGLARKKAARQRVSIASGSAATSVSSTLPATRPPGLYQAPEIQQQNISQAGQGSDVWSIGIVALMVLAFMSNGPTEVSMLETWLKVSFNGAGREPLTYVRSDQRSW
;
A
#
# COMPACT_ATOMS: atom_id res chain seq x y z
N PRO A 1 -12.58 46.63 25.90
CA PRO A 1 -12.39 45.29 26.50
C PRO A 1 -11.99 45.42 27.96
N SER A 2 -12.62 44.65 28.84
CA SER A 2 -12.20 44.59 30.25
C SER A 2 -10.74 44.14 30.34
N ASP A 3 -10.07 44.42 31.46
CA ASP A 3 -8.70 43.97 31.70
C ASP A 3 -8.58 42.43 31.62
N ILE A 4 -9.65 41.74 32.02
CA ILE A 4 -9.82 40.28 31.93
C ILE A 4 -9.82 39.81 30.47
N ASP A 5 -10.56 40.48 29.58
CA ASP A 5 -10.62 40.09 28.16
C ASP A 5 -9.25 40.21 27.47
N LYS A 6 -8.45 41.20 27.87
CA LYS A 6 -7.09 41.37 27.36
C LYS A 6 -6.18 40.25 27.85
N HIS A 7 -6.33 39.86 29.12
CA HIS A 7 -5.54 38.80 29.73
C HIS A 7 -5.87 37.42 29.14
N ILE A 8 -7.15 37.12 28.91
CA ILE A 8 -7.57 35.88 28.23
C ILE A 8 -7.03 35.83 26.80
N LYS A 9 -7.19 36.92 26.03
CA LYS A 9 -6.65 36.99 24.66
C LYS A 9 -5.14 36.76 24.62
N TYR A 10 -4.40 37.31 25.58
CA TYR A 10 -2.96 37.10 25.69
C TYR A 10 -2.60 35.62 25.85
N TYR A 11 -3.24 34.89 26.78
CA TYR A 11 -2.95 33.46 26.96
C TYR A 11 -3.39 32.61 25.78
N VAL A 12 -4.53 32.92 25.16
CA VAL A 12 -4.98 32.24 23.94
C VAL A 12 -3.92 32.43 22.86
N GLN A 13 -3.46 33.66 22.61
CA GLN A 13 -2.44 33.94 21.60
C GLN A 13 -1.11 33.24 21.90
N LYS A 14 -0.65 33.22 23.16
CA LYS A 14 0.58 32.51 23.56
C LYS A 14 0.45 30.98 23.45
N THR A 15 -0.77 30.45 23.55
CA THR A 15 -1.05 29.02 23.41
C THR A 15 -1.21 28.60 21.94
N THR A 16 -1.86 29.43 21.12
CA THR A 16 -2.19 29.10 19.73
C THR A 16 -1.23 29.68 18.70
N GLY A 17 -0.34 30.58 19.11
CA GLY A 17 0.67 31.21 18.27
C GLY A 17 1.85 30.28 17.97
N THR A 18 2.99 30.87 17.56
CA THR A 18 4.19 30.14 17.18
C THR A 18 5.30 30.39 18.20
N PRO A 19 5.86 29.36 18.87
CA PRO A 19 5.48 27.94 18.76
C PRO A 19 4.15 27.63 19.46
N SER A 20 3.39 26.67 18.91
CA SER A 20 2.08 26.25 19.44
C SER A 20 2.25 25.44 20.73
N ARG A 21 1.25 25.51 21.62
CA ARG A 21 1.20 24.78 22.91
C ARG A 21 -0.14 24.06 23.13
N LYS A 22 -0.89 23.83 22.05
CA LYS A 22 -2.24 23.26 22.10
C LYS A 22 -2.20 21.79 22.51
N ALA A 23 -1.31 21.00 21.91
CA ALA A 23 -1.16 19.58 22.24
C ALA A 23 -0.64 19.42 23.67
N LEU A 24 0.34 20.24 24.06
CA LEU A 24 0.85 20.28 25.44
C LEU A 24 -0.27 20.55 26.46
N LEU A 25 -1.07 21.59 26.22
CA LEU A 25 -2.20 21.91 27.09
C LEU A 25 -3.23 20.76 27.14
N ALA A 26 -3.50 20.13 25.99
CA ALA A 26 -4.45 19.03 25.91
C ALA A 26 -4.02 17.82 26.76
N VAL A 27 -2.73 17.45 26.75
CA VAL A 27 -2.16 16.41 27.62
C VAL A 27 -2.40 16.75 29.09
N PHE A 28 -2.16 18.00 29.49
CA PHE A 28 -2.29 18.41 30.88
C PHE A 28 -3.75 18.44 31.34
N LEU A 29 -4.67 18.86 30.46
CA LEU A 29 -6.10 18.81 30.71
C LEU A 29 -6.62 17.37 30.81
N TYR A 30 -6.10 16.46 29.98
CA TYR A 30 -6.52 15.06 29.96
C TYR A 30 -6.26 14.34 31.29
N GLN A 31 -5.14 14.64 31.95
CA GLN A 31 -4.83 14.07 33.27
C GLN A 31 -5.64 14.66 34.42
N TYR A 32 -6.34 15.78 34.16
CA TYR A 32 -7.18 16.46 35.14
C TYR A 32 -6.41 16.83 36.42
N ARG A 33 -5.23 17.46 36.27
CA ARG A 33 -4.36 17.86 37.39
C ARG A 33 -4.13 19.37 37.44
N GLU A 34 -4.61 20.02 38.51
CA GLU A 34 -4.49 21.47 38.70
C GLU A 34 -3.03 21.96 38.75
N GLU A 35 -2.12 21.14 39.28
CA GLU A 35 -0.69 21.46 39.39
C GLU A 35 -0.03 21.59 38.01
N LEU A 36 -0.40 20.73 37.06
CA LEU A 36 0.10 20.80 35.67
C LEU A 36 -0.43 22.06 34.96
N LEU A 37 -1.69 22.41 35.18
CA LEU A 37 -2.28 23.64 34.62
C LEU A 37 -1.65 24.89 35.22
N SER A 38 -1.37 24.88 36.52
CA SER A 38 -0.67 25.97 37.21
C SER A 38 0.75 26.16 36.67
N LEU A 39 1.46 25.06 36.42
CA LEU A 39 2.78 25.07 35.79
C LEU A 39 2.71 25.63 34.36
N PHE A 40 1.71 25.19 33.58
CA PHE A 40 1.49 25.69 32.21
C PHE A 40 1.23 27.21 32.19
N LEU A 41 0.38 27.72 33.08
CA LEU A 41 0.13 29.16 33.20
C LEU A 41 1.38 29.92 33.61
N LYS A 42 2.21 29.35 34.50
CA LYS A 42 3.50 29.94 34.88
C LYS A 42 4.43 30.06 33.68
N TRP A 43 4.47 29.06 32.81
CA TRP A 43 5.22 29.13 31.56
C TRP A 43 4.71 30.24 30.64
N LEU A 44 3.41 30.37 30.41
CA LEU A 44 2.88 31.41 29.53
C LEU A 44 3.11 32.85 30.04
N ARG A 45 3.31 33.02 31.34
CA ARG A 45 3.68 34.30 31.98
C ARG A 45 5.18 34.60 31.90
N SER A 46 5.99 33.59 31.64
CA SER A 46 7.45 33.72 31.69
C SER A 46 7.98 34.23 30.35
N ASP A 47 8.90 35.18 30.39
CA ASP A 47 9.66 35.64 29.21
C ASP A 47 10.92 34.80 28.96
N VAL A 48 11.03 33.63 29.60
CA VAL A 48 12.18 32.74 29.45
C VAL A 48 12.10 32.01 28.10
N PRO A 49 13.19 31.95 27.32
CA PRO A 49 13.17 31.41 25.96
C PRO A 49 12.99 29.88 25.85
N ASP A 50 13.22 29.11 26.93
CA ASP A 50 13.21 27.63 26.92
C ASP A 50 11.95 27.03 27.56
N ILE A 51 10.78 27.44 27.07
CA ILE A 51 9.48 26.93 27.52
C ILE A 51 9.04 25.79 26.59
N PRO A 52 8.57 24.64 27.13
CA PRO A 52 8.11 23.56 26.28
C PRO A 52 6.95 23.99 25.37
N SER A 53 6.93 23.41 24.19
CA SER A 53 5.90 23.63 23.17
C SER A 53 5.45 22.30 22.58
N ASP A 54 4.52 22.34 21.64
CA ASP A 54 4.10 21.16 20.89
C ASP A 54 5.30 20.52 20.16
N ASP A 55 6.31 21.30 19.76
CA ASP A 55 7.57 20.83 19.15
C ASP A 55 8.47 20.08 20.14
N SER A 56 8.28 20.29 21.45
CA SER A 56 9.02 19.59 22.50
C SER A 56 8.51 18.18 22.78
N MET A 57 7.37 17.81 22.20
CA MET A 57 6.78 16.47 22.28
C MET A 57 7.28 15.58 21.11
N PRO A 58 7.38 14.24 21.27
CA PRO A 58 7.17 13.51 22.50
C PRO A 58 8.29 13.78 23.52
N PHE A 59 7.91 13.96 24.78
CA PHE A 59 8.83 14.14 25.88
C PHE A 59 9.53 12.83 26.23
N THR A 60 10.81 12.96 26.61
CA THR A 60 11.52 11.94 27.38
C THR A 60 11.42 12.24 28.88
N ARG A 61 11.68 11.26 29.73
CA ARG A 61 11.73 11.47 31.19
C ARG A 61 12.72 12.57 31.59
N ALA A 62 13.86 12.65 30.90
CA ALA A 62 14.85 13.70 31.09
C ALA A 62 14.31 15.08 30.70
N ALA A 63 13.58 15.19 29.59
CA ALA A 63 12.93 16.43 29.18
C ALA A 63 11.88 16.88 30.20
N LEU A 64 11.03 15.97 30.69
CA LEU A 64 10.03 16.30 31.72
C LEU A 64 10.68 16.83 33.01
N HIS A 65 11.78 16.20 33.44
CA HIS A 65 12.56 16.67 34.58
C HIS A 65 13.16 18.07 34.34
N ARG A 66 13.75 18.29 33.16
CA ARG A 66 14.32 19.60 32.77
C ARG A 66 13.28 20.72 32.81
N TYR A 67 12.03 20.44 32.40
CA TYR A 67 10.95 21.41 32.42
C TYR A 67 10.31 21.58 33.82
N GLY A 68 10.81 20.90 34.84
CA GLY A 68 10.31 21.03 36.22
C GLY A 68 8.94 20.37 36.43
N ILE A 69 8.57 19.41 35.58
CA ILE A 69 7.34 18.63 35.76
C ILE A 69 7.57 17.63 36.91
N PRO A 70 6.69 17.60 37.94
CA PRO A 70 6.83 16.67 39.06
C PRO A 70 6.89 15.21 38.62
N PHE A 71 7.78 14.43 39.24
CA PHE A 71 8.05 13.03 38.89
C PHE A 71 6.79 12.15 38.88
N LEU A 72 5.85 12.42 39.77
CA LEU A 72 4.60 11.67 39.91
C LEU A 72 3.71 11.76 38.65
N TYR A 73 3.88 12.79 37.81
CA TYR A 73 3.15 12.96 36.54
C TYR A 73 3.87 12.39 35.33
N HIS A 74 5.14 11.99 35.46
CA HIS A 74 5.93 11.55 34.31
C HIS A 74 5.30 10.34 33.62
N HIS A 75 4.86 9.36 34.40
CA HIS A 75 4.27 8.14 33.83
C HIS A 75 3.03 8.44 32.99
N GLY A 76 2.10 9.26 33.51
CA GLY A 76 0.89 9.65 32.78
C GLY A 76 1.23 10.41 31.49
N ILE A 77 2.10 11.42 31.56
CA ILE A 77 2.44 12.24 30.39
C ILE A 77 3.12 11.39 29.32
N LEU A 78 4.05 10.51 29.72
CA LEU A 78 4.75 9.64 28.80
C LEU A 78 3.81 8.66 28.09
N GLY A 79 2.81 8.13 28.80
CA GLY A 79 1.84 7.19 28.24
C GLY A 79 0.73 7.84 27.40
N GLU A 80 0.38 9.10 27.65
CA GLU A 80 -0.78 9.76 27.03
C GLU A 80 -0.41 10.78 25.96
N GLN A 81 0.85 11.21 25.87
CA GLN A 81 1.28 12.19 24.87
C GLN A 81 1.02 11.77 23.42
N ALA A 82 1.06 10.46 23.14
CA ALA A 82 0.77 9.91 21.82
C ALA A 82 -0.70 10.17 21.40
N ILE A 83 -1.62 10.36 22.35
CA ILE A 83 -3.01 10.75 22.08
C ILE A 83 -3.04 12.09 21.35
N PHE A 84 -2.18 13.03 21.73
CA PHE A 84 -2.24 14.42 21.27
C PHE A 84 -1.18 14.76 20.23
N LYS A 85 -0.16 13.91 20.07
CA LYS A 85 0.83 14.03 19.01
C LYS A 85 1.04 12.68 18.30
N PRO A 86 0.18 12.37 17.30
CA PRO A 86 0.37 11.20 16.44
C PRO A 86 1.70 11.29 15.68
N VAL A 87 2.22 10.13 15.27
CA VAL A 87 3.42 10.08 14.42
C VAL A 87 3.13 10.61 13.02
N THR A 88 4.19 10.98 12.30
CA THR A 88 4.11 11.39 10.89
C THR A 88 4.66 10.30 9.99
N ILE A 89 4.03 10.08 8.85
CA ILE A 89 4.48 9.13 7.84
C ILE A 89 5.17 9.89 6.70
N GLN A 90 6.39 9.50 6.38
CA GLN A 90 7.21 10.06 5.31
C GLN A 90 7.09 9.19 4.07
N ARG A 91 6.77 9.84 2.95
CA ARG A 91 6.64 9.20 1.65
C ARG A 91 7.96 8.60 1.20
N LEU A 92 7.88 7.43 0.57
CA LEU A 92 8.97 6.59 0.04
C LEU A 92 9.91 6.01 1.09
N LEU A 93 9.67 6.23 2.39
CA LEU A 93 10.48 5.65 3.45
C LEU A 93 9.85 4.40 4.05
N HIS A 94 10.72 3.62 4.69
CA HIS A 94 10.33 2.55 5.60
C HIS A 94 10.52 3.04 7.04
N GLN A 95 9.44 3.14 7.79
CA GLN A 95 9.46 3.60 9.18
C GLN A 95 9.09 2.48 10.15
N LYS A 96 9.69 2.54 11.34
CA LYS A 96 9.34 1.67 12.45
C LYS A 96 8.72 2.50 13.56
N PHE A 97 7.60 2.04 14.08
CA PHE A 97 6.86 2.67 15.16
C PHE A 97 6.64 1.66 16.28
N SER A 98 6.60 2.15 17.51
CA SER A 98 6.16 1.38 18.67
C SER A 98 4.67 1.08 18.59
N ASN A 99 4.21 0.02 19.25
CA ASN A 99 2.79 -0.26 19.45
C ASN A 99 2.09 0.74 20.36
N GLU A 100 2.85 1.56 21.08
CA GLU A 100 2.37 2.69 21.88
C GLU A 100 2.23 3.98 21.05
N ASP A 101 2.83 4.02 19.84
CA ASP A 101 2.71 5.17 18.95
C ASP A 101 1.30 5.25 18.37
N ARG A 102 0.72 6.43 18.40
CA ARG A 102 -0.55 6.70 17.71
C ARG A 102 -0.29 6.97 16.25
N LEU A 103 -0.71 6.04 15.38
CA LEU A 103 -0.68 6.26 13.94
C LEU A 103 -1.65 7.38 13.53
N PRO A 104 -1.33 8.16 12.49
CA PRO A 104 -2.12 9.32 12.07
C PRO A 104 -3.35 8.95 11.24
N PHE A 105 -3.96 7.79 11.50
CA PHE A 105 -5.14 7.34 10.78
C PHE A 105 -6.42 7.91 11.40
N ILE A 106 -7.33 8.40 10.56
CA ILE A 106 -8.63 8.94 10.96
C ILE A 106 -9.71 7.88 10.76
N GLY A 107 -10.60 7.77 11.73
CA GLY A 107 -11.80 6.93 11.64
C GLY A 107 -11.51 5.42 11.70
N GLY A 108 -12.53 4.65 11.33
CA GLY A 108 -12.39 3.20 11.16
C GLY A 108 -11.72 2.85 9.83
N GLN A 109 -11.00 1.73 9.80
CA GLN A 109 -10.46 1.19 8.55
C GLN A 109 -11.54 0.40 7.82
N GLU A 110 -11.75 0.70 6.54
CA GLU A 110 -12.74 0.02 5.70
C GLU A 110 -12.08 -1.15 4.97
N PRO A 111 -12.50 -2.41 5.17
CA PRO A 111 -11.93 -3.55 4.46
C PRO A 111 -12.17 -3.44 2.95
N ILE A 112 -11.11 -3.60 2.15
CA ILE A 112 -11.21 -3.70 0.68
C ILE A 112 -11.11 -5.16 0.27
N LYS A 113 -10.07 -5.85 0.73
CA LYS A 113 -9.77 -7.23 0.31
C LYS A 113 -8.95 -7.95 1.37
N THR A 114 -9.29 -9.20 1.63
CA THR A 114 -8.45 -10.12 2.41
C THR A 114 -7.71 -11.04 1.45
N GLY A 115 -6.38 -10.89 1.37
CA GLY A 115 -5.52 -11.69 0.51
C GLY A 115 -4.75 -12.76 1.31
N SER A 116 -4.19 -13.74 0.60
CA SER A 116 -3.34 -14.79 1.20
C SER A 116 -2.09 -14.25 1.90
N SER A 117 -1.57 -13.11 1.45
CA SER A 117 -0.36 -12.49 2.00
C SER A 117 -0.65 -11.28 2.90
N GLY A 118 -1.90 -10.80 3.00
CA GLY A 118 -2.24 -9.64 3.82
C GLY A 118 -3.63 -9.07 3.57
N ASP A 119 -4.09 -8.27 4.52
CA ASP A 119 -5.37 -7.56 4.44
C ASP A 119 -5.14 -6.17 3.83
N VAL A 120 -5.97 -5.78 2.87
CA VAL A 120 -5.99 -4.44 2.29
C VAL A 120 -7.20 -3.70 2.83
N VAL A 121 -6.94 -2.54 3.45
CA VAL A 121 -7.97 -1.64 3.96
C VAL A 121 -7.82 -0.24 3.38
N LYS A 122 -8.93 0.48 3.24
CA LYS A 122 -8.94 1.92 2.99
C LYS A 122 -8.81 2.64 4.32
N THR A 123 -7.98 3.67 4.35
CA THR A 123 -7.83 4.55 5.52
C THR A 123 -7.46 5.97 5.09
N GLU A 124 -7.58 6.92 6.01
CA GLU A 124 -7.27 8.32 5.80
C GLU A 124 -6.13 8.75 6.72
N ILE A 125 -5.08 9.34 6.15
CA ILE A 125 -4.00 9.97 6.90
C ILE A 125 -4.40 11.40 7.22
N ALA A 126 -4.31 11.77 8.50
CA ALA A 126 -4.62 13.10 8.99
C ALA A 126 -3.79 14.18 8.31
N GLN A 127 -4.39 15.36 8.13
CA GLN A 127 -3.73 16.56 7.60
C GLN A 127 -2.43 16.84 8.35
N HIS A 128 -1.38 17.24 7.64
CA HIS A 128 -0.02 17.45 8.16
C HIS A 128 0.75 16.21 8.66
N HIS A 129 0.15 15.02 8.63
CA HIS A 129 0.82 13.78 9.03
C HIS A 129 1.28 12.91 7.84
N TRP A 130 1.29 13.49 6.64
CA TRP A 130 1.95 12.95 5.47
C TRP A 130 3.07 13.89 5.04
N GLU A 131 4.30 13.42 5.10
CA GLU A 131 5.51 14.19 4.76
C GLU A 131 6.06 13.75 3.40
N ILE A 132 6.54 14.71 2.63
CA ILE A 132 7.23 14.49 1.36
C ILE A 132 8.58 15.21 1.38
N ASP A 133 9.56 14.62 0.72
CA ASP A 133 10.85 15.25 0.46
C ASP A 133 10.76 16.02 -0.87
N VAL A 134 10.96 17.33 -0.81
CA VAL A 134 11.10 18.21 -1.97
C VAL A 134 12.47 18.85 -1.89
N ASP A 135 13.37 18.43 -2.79
CA ASP A 135 14.73 18.95 -2.90
C ASP A 135 15.56 18.92 -1.59
N GLY A 136 15.34 17.91 -0.75
CA GLY A 136 16.00 17.72 0.53
C GLY A 136 15.28 18.36 1.72
N GLU A 137 14.18 19.08 1.48
CA GLU A 137 13.33 19.65 2.52
C GLU A 137 12.11 18.75 2.78
N ILE A 138 11.92 18.38 4.04
CA ILE A 138 10.74 17.63 4.49
C ILE A 138 9.60 18.62 4.73
N ILE A 139 8.55 18.52 3.91
CA ILE A 139 7.36 19.37 4.00
C ILE A 139 6.09 18.53 4.11
N PRO A 140 4.98 19.09 4.65
CA PRO A 140 3.69 18.42 4.63
C PRO A 140 3.19 18.22 3.19
N GLY A 141 3.02 16.97 2.78
CA GLY A 141 2.42 16.59 1.50
C GLY A 141 0.89 16.64 1.50
N ASN A 142 0.26 16.81 2.67
CA ASN A 142 -1.19 16.94 2.83
C ASN A 142 -1.57 18.14 3.72
N PRO A 143 -1.16 19.37 3.36
CA PRO A 143 -1.26 20.52 4.24
C PRO A 143 -2.69 21.05 4.42
N ASN A 144 -3.65 20.65 3.58
CA ASN A 144 -5.01 21.21 3.58
C ASN A 144 -6.11 20.15 3.74
N ASN A 145 -5.83 18.89 3.41
CA ASN A 145 -6.82 17.82 3.37
C ASN A 145 -6.21 16.52 3.90
N THR A 146 -7.05 15.57 4.28
CA THR A 146 -6.62 14.21 4.57
C THR A 146 -6.10 13.52 3.29
N THR A 147 -5.31 12.46 3.46
CA THR A 147 -4.84 11.65 2.33
C THR A 147 -5.44 10.26 2.43
N ILE A 148 -6.31 9.93 1.47
CA ILE A 148 -6.92 8.60 1.39
C ILE A 148 -5.92 7.63 0.77
N VAL A 149 -5.69 6.49 1.42
CA VAL A 149 -4.72 5.46 1.00
C VAL A 149 -5.31 4.06 1.11
N ALA A 150 -4.74 3.14 0.34
CA ALA A 150 -4.88 1.71 0.58
C ALA A 150 -3.69 1.22 1.42
N LEU A 151 -3.98 0.51 2.51
CA LEU A 151 -3.00 -0.05 3.43
C LEU A 151 -3.04 -1.57 3.36
N LYS A 152 -2.02 -2.18 2.77
CA LYS A 152 -1.84 -3.64 2.75
C LYS A 152 -1.05 -4.06 3.98
N THR A 153 -1.67 -4.78 4.90
CA THR A 153 -1.11 -5.14 6.21
C THR A 153 -0.80 -6.64 6.29
N PHE A 154 0.42 -6.93 6.71
CA PHE A 154 0.99 -8.25 6.93
C PHE A 154 1.12 -8.44 8.44
N LYS A 155 0.38 -9.39 9.00
CA LYS A 155 0.34 -9.66 10.43
C LYS A 155 0.18 -11.15 10.68
N LYS A 156 0.46 -11.57 11.91
CA LYS A 156 0.09 -12.89 12.40
C LYS A 156 -1.43 -13.05 12.36
N ASP A 157 -1.90 -14.22 11.92
CA ASP A 157 -3.30 -14.63 12.00
C ASP A 157 -3.41 -16.10 12.45
N ALA A 158 -4.60 -16.70 12.34
CA ALA A 158 -4.84 -18.08 12.78
C ALA A 158 -4.03 -19.13 11.98
N ASN A 159 -3.70 -18.83 10.73
CA ASN A 159 -3.06 -19.76 9.79
C ASN A 159 -1.64 -19.33 9.41
N ARG A 160 -1.17 -18.19 9.92
CA ARG A 160 0.09 -17.58 9.51
C ARG A 160 0.90 -17.05 10.69
N SER A 161 2.16 -17.44 10.73
CA SER A 161 3.15 -16.92 11.69
C SER A 161 3.59 -15.49 11.35
N MET A 162 4.12 -14.78 12.34
CA MET A 162 4.73 -13.46 12.10
C MET A 162 5.98 -13.56 11.22
N ASP A 163 6.72 -14.66 11.28
CA ASP A 163 7.90 -14.89 10.42
C ASP A 163 7.51 -15.04 8.95
N GLU A 164 6.42 -15.77 8.65
CA GLU A 164 5.85 -15.83 7.30
C GLU A 164 5.36 -14.46 6.84
N ALA A 165 4.64 -13.72 7.70
CA ALA A 165 4.20 -12.36 7.38
C ALA A 165 5.37 -11.42 7.06
N THR A 166 6.44 -11.51 7.84
CA THR A 166 7.68 -10.75 7.64
C THR A 166 8.37 -11.13 6.33
N ARG A 167 8.43 -12.43 5.99
CA ARG A 167 9.02 -12.90 4.74
C ARG A 167 8.28 -12.38 3.52
N ASP A 168 6.95 -12.51 3.50
CA ASP A 168 6.14 -12.04 2.37
C ASP A 168 6.19 -10.51 2.21
N PHE A 169 6.14 -9.78 3.33
CA PHE A 169 6.32 -8.32 3.32
C PHE A 169 7.68 -7.94 2.71
N ASN A 170 8.76 -8.59 3.14
CA ASN A 170 10.11 -8.29 2.65
C ASN A 170 10.28 -8.64 1.17
N ILE A 171 9.68 -9.73 0.70
CA ILE A 171 9.67 -10.10 -0.72
C ILE A 171 9.06 -8.96 -1.55
N GLU A 172 7.85 -8.54 -1.20
CA GLU A 172 7.13 -7.51 -1.94
C GLU A 172 7.80 -6.14 -1.84
N LEU A 173 8.22 -5.74 -0.63
CA LEU A 173 8.92 -4.47 -0.40
C LEU A 173 10.22 -4.38 -1.21
N ASN A 174 10.99 -5.47 -1.30
CA ASN A 174 12.25 -5.48 -2.04
C ASN A 174 12.00 -5.32 -3.55
N ILE A 175 11.02 -6.03 -4.11
CA ILE A 175 10.64 -5.87 -5.52
C ILE A 175 10.21 -4.42 -5.80
N LEU A 176 9.38 -3.83 -4.93
CA LEU A 176 8.92 -2.45 -5.10
C LEU A 176 10.02 -1.41 -4.94
N LYS A 177 10.98 -1.62 -4.02
CA LYS A 177 12.18 -0.77 -3.89
C LYS A 177 13.02 -0.77 -5.16
N GLU A 178 13.23 -1.95 -5.75
CA GLU A 178 13.99 -2.06 -6.99
C GLU A 178 13.26 -1.40 -8.16
N LEU A 179 11.95 -1.62 -8.29
CA LEU A 179 11.12 -0.95 -9.29
C LEU A 179 11.21 0.58 -9.16
N ARG A 180 11.18 1.11 -7.94
CA ARG A 180 11.38 2.55 -7.67
C ARG A 180 12.76 3.06 -8.07
N SER A 181 13.80 2.23 -7.89
CA SER A 181 15.17 2.58 -8.25
C SER A 181 15.47 2.44 -9.75
N CYS A 182 14.59 1.78 -10.51
CA CYS A 182 14.78 1.58 -11.94
C CYS A 182 14.73 2.93 -12.68
N LYS A 183 15.67 3.14 -13.61
CA LYS A 183 15.73 4.36 -14.44
C LYS A 183 14.58 4.44 -15.43
N THR A 184 14.08 3.29 -15.87
CA THR A 184 12.94 3.17 -16.79
C THR A 184 11.71 2.82 -15.96
N LYS A 185 11.02 3.84 -15.44
CA LYS A 185 9.75 3.68 -14.73
C LYS A 185 8.62 3.64 -15.75
N HIS A 186 7.65 2.76 -15.52
CA HIS A 186 6.41 2.74 -16.28
C HIS A 186 5.28 3.15 -15.35
N ASP A 187 4.51 4.17 -15.72
CA ASP A 187 3.48 4.77 -14.85
C ASP A 187 2.32 3.81 -14.53
N MET A 188 2.19 2.76 -15.35
CA MET A 188 1.20 1.68 -15.18
C MET A 188 1.69 0.54 -14.27
N ILE A 189 2.82 0.69 -13.59
CA ILE A 189 3.24 -0.22 -12.52
C ILE A 189 2.89 0.45 -11.19
N MET A 190 2.11 -0.24 -10.37
CA MET A 190 1.74 0.25 -9.04
C MET A 190 2.96 0.19 -8.11
N LEU A 191 3.29 1.32 -7.49
CA LEU A 191 4.39 1.44 -6.53
C LEU A 191 3.83 1.86 -5.17
N ASP A 192 4.45 1.39 -4.09
CA ASP A 192 4.12 1.85 -2.75
C ASP A 192 4.60 3.28 -2.53
N TRP A 193 3.78 4.04 -1.81
CA TRP A 193 4.10 5.36 -1.31
C TRP A 193 4.95 5.32 -0.04
N GLY A 194 5.22 4.15 0.52
CA GLY A 194 6.00 3.98 1.74
C GLY A 194 5.60 2.71 2.46
N SER A 195 6.28 2.44 3.56
CA SER A 195 5.99 1.27 4.39
C SER A 195 6.22 1.54 5.86
N ILE A 196 5.47 0.85 6.70
CA ILE A 196 5.57 0.97 8.16
C ILE A 196 5.70 -0.42 8.79
N THR A 197 6.33 -0.48 9.96
CA THR A 197 6.36 -1.66 10.82
C THR A 197 6.06 -1.25 12.24
N ILE A 198 5.07 -1.91 12.83
CA ILE A 198 4.73 -1.73 14.23
C ILE A 198 5.49 -2.79 15.01
N VAL A 199 6.23 -2.37 16.03
CA VAL A 199 6.99 -3.26 16.93
C VAL A 199 6.45 -3.19 18.36
N ASP A 200 6.60 -4.27 19.12
CA ASP A 200 6.35 -4.24 20.56
C ASP A 200 7.50 -3.58 21.34
N HIS A 201 7.34 -3.51 22.66
CA HIS A 201 8.35 -3.03 23.60
C HIS A 201 9.67 -3.84 23.61
N GLN A 202 9.72 -5.07 23.11
CA GLN A 202 10.96 -5.83 22.89
C GLN A 202 11.58 -5.58 21.51
N GLY A 203 10.91 -4.82 20.65
CA GLY A 203 11.32 -4.58 19.27
C GLY A 203 10.92 -5.69 18.29
N ALA A 204 10.09 -6.65 18.70
CA ALA A 204 9.57 -7.68 17.81
C ALA A 204 8.42 -7.12 16.96
N ALA A 205 8.39 -7.49 15.68
CA ALA A 205 7.35 -6.99 14.77
C ALA A 205 5.97 -7.57 15.12
N ILE A 206 4.97 -6.70 15.19
CA ILE A 206 3.55 -7.06 15.35
C ILE A 206 2.86 -7.08 13.99
N SER A 207 3.21 -6.11 13.15
CA SER A 207 2.70 -6.00 11.79
C SER A 207 3.64 -5.19 10.90
N HIS A 208 3.53 -5.44 9.60
CA HIS A 208 4.11 -4.61 8.56
C HIS A 208 2.99 -4.09 7.66
N SER A 209 3.17 -2.92 7.07
CA SER A 209 2.21 -2.43 6.08
C SER A 209 2.92 -1.73 4.91
N LEU A 210 2.36 -1.91 3.72
CA LEU A 210 2.67 -1.14 2.52
C LEU A 210 1.53 -0.14 2.27
N ILE A 211 1.89 1.10 1.94
CA ILE A 211 0.95 2.20 1.71
C ILE A 211 0.88 2.45 0.20
N PHE A 212 -0.33 2.52 -0.34
CA PHE A 212 -0.58 2.66 -1.77
C PHE A 212 -1.59 3.78 -2.04
N GLU A 213 -1.53 4.34 -3.25
CA GLU A 213 -2.65 5.11 -3.81
C GLU A 213 -3.92 4.25 -3.76
N LEU A 214 -5.04 4.80 -3.30
CA LEU A 214 -6.31 4.08 -3.33
C LEU A 214 -6.83 4.04 -4.76
N ALA A 215 -7.02 2.83 -5.30
CA ALA A 215 -7.67 2.63 -6.59
C ALA A 215 -9.18 2.89 -6.49
N THR A 216 -9.79 3.33 -7.58
CA THR A 216 -11.26 3.46 -7.65
C THR A 216 -11.92 2.08 -7.63
N PHE A 217 -11.32 1.13 -8.35
CA PHE A 217 -11.70 -0.29 -8.35
C PHE A 217 -10.65 -1.16 -9.08
N SER A 218 -10.85 -2.48 -9.13
CA SER A 218 -10.07 -3.40 -9.94
C SER A 218 -10.69 -3.65 -11.33
N LEU A 219 -9.90 -4.17 -12.28
CA LEU A 219 -10.40 -4.61 -13.57
C LEU A 219 -11.43 -5.74 -13.41
N GLU A 220 -11.25 -6.63 -12.43
CA GLU A 220 -12.24 -7.66 -12.09
C GLU A 220 -13.62 -7.05 -11.83
N ASP A 221 -13.67 -6.00 -11.02
CA ASP A 221 -14.93 -5.34 -10.71
C ASP A 221 -15.53 -4.66 -11.96
N LEU A 222 -14.71 -4.05 -12.82
CA LEU A 222 -15.18 -3.47 -14.08
C LEU A 222 -15.79 -4.55 -15.00
N LEU A 223 -15.14 -5.71 -15.10
CA LEU A 223 -15.57 -6.80 -15.96
C LEU A 223 -16.88 -7.46 -15.49
N LYS A 224 -17.28 -7.26 -14.23
CA LYS A 224 -18.44 -7.90 -13.60
C LYS A 224 -19.60 -6.96 -13.29
N ASP A 225 -19.36 -5.66 -13.23
CA ASP A 225 -20.35 -4.65 -12.85
C ASP A 225 -21.03 -4.02 -14.09
N GLU A 226 -22.34 -4.23 -14.21
CA GLU A 226 -23.17 -3.71 -15.31
C GLU A 226 -23.25 -2.18 -15.33
N ASP A 227 -23.24 -1.51 -14.18
CA ASP A 227 -23.32 -0.05 -14.13
C ASP A 227 -21.99 0.58 -14.52
N ARG A 228 -20.87 -0.05 -14.15
CA ARG A 228 -19.54 0.33 -14.66
C ARG A 228 -19.40 0.04 -16.14
N ALA A 229 -19.93 -1.07 -16.62
CA ALA A 229 -19.96 -1.36 -18.05
C ALA A 229 -20.68 -0.26 -18.83
N LYS A 230 -21.88 0.16 -18.40
CA LYS A 230 -22.60 1.28 -19.05
C LYS A 230 -21.78 2.57 -19.06
N LYS A 231 -21.03 2.85 -17.99
CA LYS A 231 -20.22 4.07 -17.87
C LYS A 231 -18.94 4.02 -18.73
N TYR A 232 -18.28 2.86 -18.82
CA TYR A 232 -16.90 2.74 -19.31
C TYR A 232 -16.69 1.89 -20.55
N LEU A 233 -17.72 1.23 -21.08
CA LEU A 233 -17.60 0.38 -22.26
C LEU A 233 -17.32 1.21 -23.53
N ARG A 234 -16.06 1.56 -23.72
CA ARG A 234 -15.54 2.32 -24.86
C ARG A 234 -14.38 1.55 -25.44
N LYS A 235 -14.68 0.76 -26.48
CA LYS A 235 -13.76 -0.23 -27.08
C LYS A 235 -12.35 0.33 -27.32
N GLY A 236 -12.24 1.51 -27.92
CA GLY A 236 -10.93 2.13 -28.19
C GLY A 236 -10.13 2.48 -26.94
N LEU A 237 -10.79 2.97 -25.88
CA LEU A 237 -10.11 3.29 -24.61
C LEU A 237 -9.69 2.02 -23.87
N LEU A 238 -10.54 1.00 -23.83
CA LEU A 238 -10.22 -0.28 -23.20
C LEU A 238 -9.04 -0.99 -23.89
N LEU A 239 -8.97 -0.93 -25.23
CA LEU A 239 -7.82 -1.44 -25.97
C LEU A 239 -6.55 -0.64 -25.68
N ALA A 240 -6.64 0.68 -25.62
CA ALA A 240 -5.48 1.52 -25.27
C ALA A 240 -4.96 1.17 -23.86
N SER A 241 -5.84 1.09 -22.86
CA SER A 241 -5.45 0.70 -21.50
C SER A 241 -4.87 -0.72 -21.42
N LEU A 242 -5.35 -1.65 -22.24
CA LEU A 242 -4.77 -2.99 -22.34
C LEU A 242 -3.36 -2.96 -22.95
N VAL A 243 -3.14 -2.15 -23.99
CA VAL A 243 -1.80 -1.93 -24.57
C VAL A 243 -0.86 -1.37 -23.52
N ASP A 244 -1.28 -0.36 -22.75
CA ASP A 244 -0.46 0.25 -21.70
C ASP A 244 -0.03 -0.77 -20.62
N ILE A 245 -0.91 -1.70 -20.25
CA ILE A 245 -0.56 -2.80 -19.31
C ILE A 245 0.42 -3.80 -19.93
N VAL A 246 0.26 -4.14 -21.21
CA VAL A 246 1.19 -5.02 -21.92
C VAL A 246 2.57 -4.38 -22.04
N GLU A 247 2.64 -3.08 -22.31
CA GLU A 247 3.90 -2.32 -22.32
C GLU A 247 4.54 -2.26 -20.93
N ALA A 248 3.74 -2.10 -19.87
CA ALA A 248 4.20 -2.17 -18.49
C ALA A 248 4.82 -3.54 -18.16
N LEU A 249 4.18 -4.62 -18.61
CA LEU A 249 4.67 -5.98 -18.43
C LEU A 249 5.96 -6.22 -19.22
N ALA A 250 6.05 -5.74 -20.46
CA ALA A 250 7.27 -5.79 -21.26
C ALA A 250 8.42 -5.02 -20.57
N CYS A 251 8.14 -3.85 -20.00
CA CYS A 251 9.11 -3.11 -19.20
C CYS A 251 9.60 -3.92 -17.99
N LEU A 252 8.68 -4.58 -17.27
CA LEU A 252 8.99 -5.43 -16.13
C LEU A 252 9.91 -6.59 -16.52
N HIS A 253 9.63 -7.24 -17.65
CA HIS A 253 10.42 -8.37 -18.15
C HIS A 253 11.79 -7.95 -18.69
N ASP A 254 11.82 -6.95 -19.56
CA ASP A 254 13.00 -6.62 -20.36
C ASP A 254 13.97 -5.67 -19.63
N LYS A 255 13.42 -4.72 -18.87
CA LYS A 255 14.21 -3.68 -18.20
C LYS A 255 14.48 -4.01 -16.75
N VAL A 256 13.46 -4.50 -16.04
CA VAL A 256 13.56 -4.79 -14.60
C VAL A 256 13.99 -6.24 -14.33
N GLN A 257 13.82 -7.14 -15.30
CA GLN A 257 14.10 -8.57 -15.19
C GLN A 257 13.33 -9.23 -14.03
N THR A 258 12.07 -8.84 -13.86
CA THR A 258 11.16 -9.38 -12.86
C THR A 258 10.00 -10.09 -13.56
N PHE A 259 9.56 -11.23 -13.04
CA PHE A 259 8.32 -11.93 -13.42
C PHE A 259 7.27 -11.69 -12.33
N HIS A 260 6.02 -11.45 -12.71
CA HIS A 260 4.94 -11.09 -11.79
C HIS A 260 4.31 -12.32 -11.12
N PHE A 261 4.05 -13.38 -11.89
CA PHE A 261 3.47 -14.67 -11.50
C PHE A 261 2.04 -14.68 -10.91
N ASP A 262 1.42 -13.52 -10.72
CA ASP A 262 0.01 -13.43 -10.29
C ASP A 262 -0.79 -12.39 -11.10
N ILE A 263 -0.66 -12.41 -12.42
CA ILE A 263 -1.43 -11.51 -13.29
C ILE A 263 -2.86 -12.05 -13.43
N LYS A 264 -3.83 -11.23 -13.04
CA LYS A 264 -5.28 -11.48 -13.13
C LYS A 264 -6.02 -10.15 -13.03
N PRO A 265 -7.30 -10.05 -13.42
CA PRO A 265 -8.01 -8.76 -13.40
C PRO A 265 -8.10 -8.13 -12.01
N ASP A 266 -8.20 -8.95 -10.96
CA ASP A 266 -8.11 -8.53 -9.56
C ASP A 266 -6.84 -7.74 -9.20
N ASN A 267 -5.75 -7.99 -9.92
CA ASN A 267 -4.43 -7.40 -9.67
C ASN A 267 -4.10 -6.28 -10.69
N ILE A 268 -5.07 -5.88 -11.51
CA ILE A 268 -5.00 -4.68 -12.36
C ILE A 268 -5.96 -3.66 -11.76
N LEU A 269 -5.40 -2.60 -11.18
CA LEU A 269 -6.16 -1.55 -10.49
C LEU A 269 -6.47 -0.40 -11.44
N ILE A 270 -7.65 0.19 -11.30
CA ILE A 270 -8.15 1.27 -12.14
C ILE A 270 -8.31 2.54 -11.31
N PHE A 271 -7.76 3.63 -11.83
CA PHE A 271 -7.83 4.97 -11.26
C PHE A 271 -8.60 5.87 -12.22
N GLU A 272 -9.70 6.45 -11.73
CA GLU A 272 -10.42 7.49 -12.44
C GLU A 272 -9.74 8.84 -12.25
N ARG A 273 -9.43 9.53 -13.35
CA ARG A 273 -9.01 10.93 -13.34
C ARG A 273 -9.98 11.78 -14.14
N ASP A 274 -10.36 12.93 -13.58
CA ASP A 274 -11.16 13.91 -14.29
C ASP A 274 -10.28 14.63 -15.31
N LEU A 275 -10.59 14.49 -16.60
CA LEU A 275 -9.96 15.34 -17.61
C LEU A 275 -10.47 16.76 -17.41
N SER A 276 -9.55 17.68 -17.13
CA SER A 276 -9.85 19.10 -17.00
C SER A 276 -10.61 19.55 -18.24
N ARG A 277 -11.84 20.03 -18.05
CA ARG A 277 -12.76 20.62 -19.04
C ARG A 277 -12.14 20.84 -20.42
N SER A 278 -12.28 19.86 -21.31
CA SER A 278 -12.06 20.09 -22.74
C SER A 278 -12.94 21.26 -23.17
N THR A 279 -12.35 22.21 -23.89
CA THR A 279 -12.97 23.46 -24.36
C THR A 279 -14.13 23.26 -25.35
N SER A 280 -14.52 22.03 -25.67
CA SER A 280 -15.78 21.73 -26.35
C SER A 280 -16.78 21.19 -25.34
N GLY A 281 -17.72 22.04 -24.91
CA GLY A 281 -18.66 21.79 -23.83
C GLY A 281 -19.69 20.67 -24.04
N ASN A 282 -19.27 19.42 -24.18
CA ASN A 282 -20.13 18.26 -24.02
C ASN A 282 -19.33 17.04 -23.51
N GLN A 283 -19.74 16.56 -22.33
CA GLN A 283 -19.29 15.36 -21.59
C GLN A 283 -17.97 15.50 -20.83
N SER A 284 -18.05 15.42 -19.49
CA SER A 284 -16.90 15.14 -18.63
C SER A 284 -16.36 13.75 -19.00
N HIS A 285 -15.20 13.71 -19.64
CA HIS A 285 -14.51 12.47 -19.92
C HIS A 285 -13.66 12.09 -18.71
N HIS A 286 -13.89 10.91 -18.15
CA HIS A 286 -12.98 10.32 -17.19
C HIS A 286 -11.89 9.57 -17.96
N GLU A 287 -10.64 9.83 -17.62
CA GLU A 287 -9.51 9.02 -18.03
C GLU A 287 -9.39 7.84 -17.06
N LEU A 288 -9.35 6.61 -17.59
CA LEU A 288 -9.11 5.41 -16.81
C LEU A 288 -7.63 5.03 -16.92
N ILE A 289 -6.93 5.05 -15.81
CA ILE A 289 -5.52 4.63 -15.75
C ILE A 289 -5.46 3.27 -15.09
N TRP A 290 -4.93 2.29 -15.81
CA TRP A 290 -4.80 0.92 -15.33
C TRP A 290 -3.39 0.70 -14.80
N LYS A 291 -3.24 0.10 -13.62
CA LYS A 291 -1.93 -0.22 -13.06
C LYS A 291 -1.84 -1.69 -12.64
N LEU A 292 -0.75 -2.35 -13.05
CA LEU A 292 -0.41 -3.68 -12.57
C LEU A 292 0.05 -3.61 -11.11
N SER A 293 -0.49 -4.47 -10.25
CA SER A 293 -0.32 -4.44 -8.80
C SER A 293 -0.15 -5.84 -8.20
N ASP A 294 0.14 -5.89 -6.89
CA ASP A 294 0.34 -7.12 -6.10
C ASP A 294 1.56 -7.94 -6.51
N PHE A 295 2.74 -7.44 -6.13
CA PHE A 295 4.03 -8.07 -6.40
C PHE A 295 4.42 -9.14 -5.36
N GLY A 296 3.50 -9.62 -4.53
CA GLY A 296 3.81 -10.60 -3.48
C GLY A 296 4.37 -11.93 -4.01
N LEU A 297 4.00 -12.30 -5.24
CA LEU A 297 4.54 -13.47 -5.95
C LEU A 297 5.67 -13.15 -6.92
N ALA A 298 6.01 -11.89 -7.11
CA ALA A 298 6.98 -11.51 -8.12
C ALA A 298 8.38 -12.05 -7.80
N ARG A 299 9.13 -12.43 -8.82
CA ARG A 299 10.49 -12.99 -8.69
C ARG A 299 11.42 -12.41 -9.74
N LYS A 300 12.69 -12.28 -9.39
CA LYS A 300 13.72 -11.92 -10.36
C LYS A 300 14.04 -13.08 -11.29
N LYS A 301 14.34 -12.73 -12.53
CA LYS A 301 15.09 -13.61 -13.43
C LYS A 301 16.44 -13.88 -12.76
N ALA A 302 16.71 -15.12 -12.40
CA ALA A 302 18.01 -15.50 -11.86
C ALA A 302 19.10 -15.07 -12.87
N ALA A 303 20.06 -14.28 -12.42
CA ALA A 303 21.22 -13.97 -13.25
C ALA A 303 21.87 -15.30 -13.61
N ARG A 304 22.00 -15.60 -14.91
CA ARG A 304 22.89 -16.67 -15.36
C ARG A 304 24.26 -16.35 -14.78
N GLN A 305 24.68 -17.11 -13.78
CA GLN A 305 26.02 -17.03 -13.25
C GLN A 305 26.95 -17.18 -14.46
N ARG A 306 27.71 -16.13 -14.78
CA ARG A 306 28.78 -16.26 -15.77
C ARG A 306 29.66 -17.37 -15.21
N VAL A 307 29.75 -18.48 -15.93
CA VAL A 307 30.64 -19.58 -15.58
C VAL A 307 32.06 -19.03 -15.66
N SER A 308 32.54 -18.49 -14.54
CA SER A 308 33.95 -18.36 -14.27
C SER A 308 34.40 -19.76 -13.87
N ILE A 309 35.13 -20.42 -14.77
CA ILE A 309 35.88 -21.63 -14.45
C ILE A 309 36.97 -21.23 -13.45
N ALA A 310 36.65 -21.25 -12.16
CA ALA A 310 37.63 -21.27 -11.10
C ALA A 310 37.00 -21.76 -9.78
N SER A 311 37.47 -22.93 -9.37
CA SER A 311 37.49 -23.48 -8.02
C SER A 311 36.19 -24.04 -7.44
N GLY A 312 36.19 -25.36 -7.27
CA GLY A 312 35.13 -26.15 -6.66
C GLY A 312 34.73 -25.69 -5.27
N SER A 313 33.45 -25.35 -5.16
CA SER A 313 32.62 -25.66 -4.00
C SER A 313 31.20 -25.84 -4.55
N ALA A 314 30.62 -27.02 -4.35
CA ALA A 314 29.28 -27.35 -4.82
C ALA A 314 28.23 -26.51 -4.07
N ALA A 315 28.00 -25.28 -4.55
CA ALA A 315 26.78 -24.54 -4.28
C ALA A 315 25.78 -24.97 -5.34
N THR A 316 24.93 -25.93 -5.00
CA THR A 316 23.84 -26.42 -5.82
C THR A 316 22.98 -25.23 -6.24
N SER A 317 23.02 -24.95 -7.55
CA SER A 317 22.29 -23.87 -8.19
C SER A 317 20.80 -24.09 -8.00
N VAL A 318 20.18 -23.31 -7.13
CA VAL A 318 18.72 -23.21 -7.06
C VAL A 318 18.30 -22.40 -8.27
N SER A 319 18.08 -23.11 -9.38
CA SER A 319 17.22 -22.65 -10.48
C SER A 319 15.91 -22.13 -9.87
N SER A 320 15.21 -21.24 -10.55
CA SER A 320 13.92 -20.65 -10.16
C SER A 320 12.76 -21.68 -10.11
N THR A 321 13.00 -22.84 -9.54
CA THR A 321 12.07 -23.93 -9.27
C THR A 321 11.49 -23.73 -7.88
N LEU A 322 10.34 -23.07 -7.80
CA LEU A 322 9.46 -23.20 -6.64
C LEU A 322 8.39 -24.24 -6.97
N PRO A 323 8.04 -25.14 -6.03
CA PRO A 323 6.82 -25.91 -6.13
C PRO A 323 5.64 -24.94 -6.13
N ALA A 324 4.76 -25.06 -7.13
CA ALA A 324 3.50 -24.31 -7.18
C ALA A 324 2.58 -24.80 -6.06
N THR A 325 2.69 -24.21 -4.86
CA THR A 325 1.88 -24.55 -3.69
C THR A 325 0.53 -23.83 -3.65
N ARG A 326 0.01 -23.39 -4.81
CA ARG A 326 -1.33 -22.79 -4.90
C ARG A 326 -2.23 -23.65 -5.79
N PRO A 327 -3.53 -23.78 -5.45
CA PRO A 327 -4.49 -24.48 -6.32
C PRO A 327 -4.48 -23.90 -7.74
N PRO A 328 -4.67 -24.74 -8.77
CA PRO A 328 -4.81 -24.29 -10.15
C PRO A 328 -5.80 -23.13 -10.28
N GLY A 329 -5.35 -22.02 -10.87
CA GLY A 329 -6.15 -20.84 -11.14
C GLY A 329 -6.43 -20.64 -12.64
N LEU A 330 -7.55 -20.00 -12.97
CA LEU A 330 -7.97 -19.70 -14.36
C LEU A 330 -6.88 -18.96 -15.16
N TYR A 331 -6.20 -18.02 -14.53
CA TYR A 331 -5.16 -17.20 -15.15
C TYR A 331 -3.76 -17.83 -15.07
N GLN A 332 -3.63 -18.99 -14.44
CA GLN A 332 -2.34 -19.64 -14.22
C GLN A 332 -1.92 -20.42 -15.47
N ALA A 333 -0.65 -20.27 -15.83
CA ALA A 333 -0.07 -20.95 -16.98
C ALA A 333 0.02 -22.47 -16.73
N PRO A 334 -0.13 -23.30 -17.79
CA PRO A 334 -0.18 -24.76 -17.65
C PRO A 334 1.09 -25.35 -17.06
N GLU A 335 2.26 -24.77 -17.35
CA GLU A 335 3.51 -25.20 -16.73
C GLU A 335 3.47 -24.98 -15.22
N ILE A 336 2.94 -23.87 -14.71
CA ILE A 336 2.87 -23.65 -13.26
C ILE A 336 1.92 -24.65 -12.58
N GLN A 337 0.87 -25.10 -13.28
CA GLN A 337 -0.09 -26.08 -12.74
C GLN A 337 0.49 -27.50 -12.67
N GLN A 338 1.45 -27.86 -13.53
CA GLN A 338 2.05 -29.19 -13.55
C GLN A 338 3.07 -29.35 -12.41
N GLN A 339 2.66 -30.05 -11.35
CA GLN A 339 3.58 -30.45 -10.27
C GLN A 339 4.71 -31.31 -10.84
N ASN A 340 5.96 -30.94 -10.53
CA ASN A 340 7.21 -31.66 -10.79
C ASN A 340 7.93 -31.45 -12.15
N ILE A 341 7.48 -30.56 -13.05
CA ILE A 341 8.14 -30.37 -14.37
C ILE A 341 8.57 -28.93 -14.66
N SER A 342 8.05 -27.93 -13.95
CA SER A 342 7.98 -26.59 -14.52
C SER A 342 9.08 -25.60 -14.14
N GLN A 343 9.62 -24.98 -15.18
CA GLN A 343 10.37 -23.73 -15.12
C GLN A 343 9.37 -22.59 -15.37
N ALA A 344 8.72 -22.10 -14.31
CA ALA A 344 7.93 -20.87 -14.39
C ALA A 344 8.84 -19.71 -14.82
N GLY A 345 8.36 -18.85 -15.72
CA GLY A 345 9.16 -17.75 -16.24
C GLY A 345 8.33 -16.72 -17.00
N GLN A 346 8.98 -15.97 -17.88
CA GLN A 346 8.34 -14.92 -18.67
C GLN A 346 7.09 -15.39 -19.42
N GLY A 347 7.14 -16.59 -20.00
CA GLY A 347 6.01 -17.17 -20.74
C GLY A 347 4.76 -17.37 -19.88
N SER A 348 4.93 -17.57 -18.57
CA SER A 348 3.82 -17.72 -17.65
C SER A 348 3.04 -16.43 -17.46
N ASP A 349 3.73 -15.29 -17.34
CA ASP A 349 3.10 -13.97 -17.30
C ASP A 349 2.40 -13.65 -18.63
N VAL A 350 3.03 -14.03 -19.76
CA VAL A 350 2.46 -13.84 -21.11
C VAL A 350 1.17 -14.64 -21.28
N TRP A 351 1.11 -15.87 -20.76
CA TRP A 351 -0.12 -16.65 -20.72
C TRP A 351 -1.20 -15.92 -19.92
N SER A 352 -0.89 -15.50 -18.69
CA SER A 352 -1.84 -14.83 -17.80
C SER A 352 -2.41 -13.55 -18.41
N ILE A 353 -1.56 -12.69 -18.99
CA ILE A 353 -2.04 -11.47 -19.66
C ILE A 353 -2.83 -11.78 -20.94
N GLY A 354 -2.55 -12.89 -21.62
CA GLY A 354 -3.34 -13.37 -22.76
C GLY A 354 -4.78 -13.72 -22.34
N ILE A 355 -4.97 -14.38 -21.20
CA ILE A 355 -6.31 -14.66 -20.65
C ILE A 355 -7.01 -13.36 -20.23
N VAL A 356 -6.29 -12.42 -19.59
CA VAL A 356 -6.86 -11.10 -19.26
C VAL A 356 -7.31 -10.34 -20.52
N ALA A 357 -6.48 -10.33 -21.57
CA ALA A 357 -6.81 -9.72 -22.85
C ALA A 357 -8.08 -10.34 -23.45
N LEU A 358 -8.23 -11.66 -23.38
CA LEU A 358 -9.43 -12.35 -23.82
C LEU A 358 -10.68 -11.93 -23.03
N MET A 359 -10.57 -11.78 -21.70
CA MET A 359 -11.67 -11.27 -20.85
C MET A 359 -12.06 -9.84 -21.24
N VAL A 360 -11.08 -8.96 -21.50
CA VAL A 360 -11.33 -7.59 -21.95
C VAL A 360 -12.03 -7.57 -23.32
N LEU A 361 -11.62 -8.43 -24.26
CA LEU A 361 -12.26 -8.54 -25.58
C LEU A 361 -13.69 -9.08 -25.50
N ALA A 362 -13.95 -10.05 -24.61
CA ALA A 362 -15.29 -10.53 -24.30
C ALA A 362 -16.17 -9.38 -23.75
N PHE A 363 -15.66 -8.65 -22.76
CA PHE A 363 -16.33 -7.48 -22.20
C PHE A 363 -16.64 -6.41 -23.25
N MET A 364 -15.70 -6.14 -24.15
CA MET A 364 -15.90 -5.21 -25.27
C MET A 364 -16.97 -5.67 -26.28
N SER A 365 -17.28 -6.96 -26.30
CA SER A 365 -18.25 -7.55 -27.23
C SER A 365 -19.67 -7.40 -26.69
N ASN A 366 -19.92 -7.83 -25.45
CA ASN A 366 -21.26 -7.79 -24.85
C ASN A 366 -21.25 -7.64 -23.31
N GLY A 367 -20.31 -6.85 -22.79
CA GLY A 367 -20.23 -6.47 -21.38
C GLY A 367 -19.98 -7.66 -20.42
N PRO A 368 -20.38 -7.54 -19.14
CA PRO A 368 -20.20 -8.57 -18.13
C PRO A 368 -20.82 -9.92 -18.46
N THR A 369 -21.89 -9.93 -19.26
CA THR A 369 -22.55 -11.17 -19.70
C THR A 369 -21.60 -12.05 -20.52
N GLU A 370 -20.88 -11.47 -21.48
CA GLU A 370 -19.93 -12.22 -22.30
C GLU A 370 -18.73 -12.72 -21.49
N VAL A 371 -18.24 -11.90 -20.55
CA VAL A 371 -17.16 -12.31 -19.63
C VAL A 371 -17.59 -13.54 -18.83
N SER A 372 -18.81 -13.53 -18.29
CA SER A 372 -19.36 -14.65 -17.51
C SER A 372 -19.52 -15.92 -18.35
N MET A 373 -19.95 -15.79 -19.62
CA MET A 373 -20.01 -16.91 -20.56
C MET A 373 -18.62 -17.48 -20.83
N LEU A 374 -17.65 -16.62 -21.12
CA LEU A 374 -16.27 -17.01 -21.37
C LEU A 374 -15.63 -17.70 -20.15
N GLU A 375 -15.80 -17.16 -18.94
CA GLU A 375 -15.32 -17.79 -17.71
C GLU A 375 -15.88 -19.22 -17.55
N THR A 376 -17.13 -19.43 -17.94
CA THR A 376 -17.77 -20.75 -17.89
C THR A 376 -17.15 -21.71 -18.89
N TRP A 377 -16.83 -21.24 -20.09
CA TRP A 377 -16.19 -22.06 -21.12
C TRP A 377 -14.73 -22.40 -20.80
N LEU A 378 -14.02 -21.50 -20.13
CA LEU A 378 -12.64 -21.73 -19.72
C LEU A 378 -12.52 -22.68 -18.51
N LYS A 379 -13.61 -22.88 -17.74
CA LYS A 379 -13.69 -23.87 -16.66
C LYS A 379 -13.99 -25.26 -17.25
N VAL A 380 -12.95 -26.02 -17.62
CA VAL A 380 -13.12 -27.41 -18.09
C VAL A 380 -13.28 -28.36 -16.90
N SER A 381 -14.27 -29.26 -16.95
CA SER A 381 -14.45 -30.36 -15.99
C SER A 381 -13.89 -31.66 -16.56
N PHE A 382 -13.07 -32.39 -15.79
CA PHE A 382 -12.68 -33.77 -16.12
C PHE A 382 -13.57 -34.78 -15.38
N ASN A 383 -14.05 -35.80 -16.09
CA ASN A 383 -14.80 -36.91 -15.49
C ASN A 383 -13.84 -37.87 -14.76
N GLY A 384 -13.99 -37.95 -13.44
CA GLY A 384 -13.32 -38.94 -12.59
C GLY A 384 -12.31 -38.33 -11.62
N ALA A 385 -12.79 -37.99 -10.42
CA ALA A 385 -12.03 -37.45 -9.28
C ALA A 385 -11.59 -35.97 -9.37
N GLY A 386 -12.49 -35.07 -8.95
CA GLY A 386 -12.14 -33.70 -8.55
C GLY A 386 -12.45 -32.62 -9.60
N ARG A 387 -13.06 -31.52 -9.14
CA ARG A 387 -13.21 -30.30 -9.95
C ARG A 387 -11.87 -29.56 -9.93
N GLU A 388 -11.08 -29.68 -10.99
CA GLU A 388 -9.92 -28.81 -11.21
C GLU A 388 -10.14 -27.96 -12.47
N PRO A 389 -9.99 -26.63 -12.41
CA PRO A 389 -10.04 -25.78 -13.59
C PRO A 389 -8.73 -25.97 -14.38
N LEU A 390 -8.73 -26.91 -15.32
CA LEU A 390 -7.63 -27.11 -16.26
C LEU A 390 -7.88 -26.31 -17.54
N THR A 391 -7.07 -25.30 -17.78
CA THR A 391 -7.06 -24.45 -18.99
C THR A 391 -6.32 -25.12 -20.15
N TYR A 392 -6.53 -26.42 -20.40
CA TYR A 392 -5.96 -27.06 -21.59
C TYR A 392 -6.90 -28.07 -22.24
N VAL A 393 -7.38 -27.71 -23.45
CA VAL A 393 -7.78 -28.68 -24.47
C VAL A 393 -6.49 -29.19 -25.09
N ARG A 394 -6.14 -30.46 -24.83
CA ARG A 394 -5.14 -31.12 -25.67
C ARG A 394 -5.69 -31.16 -27.09
N SER A 395 -4.88 -30.72 -28.05
CA SER A 395 -5.19 -30.69 -29.49
C SER A 395 -5.34 -32.08 -30.12
N ASP A 396 -5.51 -33.14 -29.33
CA ASP A 396 -5.68 -34.52 -29.76
C ASP A 396 -7.15 -34.97 -29.84
N GLN A 397 -8.12 -34.11 -29.48
CA GLN A 397 -9.55 -34.48 -29.48
C GLN A 397 -10.47 -33.69 -30.43
N ARG A 398 -9.95 -32.74 -31.22
CA ARG A 398 -10.74 -32.10 -32.29
C ARG A 398 -9.91 -31.95 -33.57
N SER A 399 -10.36 -32.62 -34.63
CA SER A 399 -9.96 -32.29 -36.00
C SER A 399 -10.54 -30.94 -36.37
N TRP A 400 -9.70 -30.02 -36.82
CA TRP A 400 -10.09 -28.74 -37.42
C TRP A 400 -10.90 -28.93 -38.69
#